data_AF-A0A517IGY2-F1
#
_entry.id   AF-A0A517IGY2-F1
#
_cell.length_a   1.000
_cell.length_b   1.000
_cell.length_c   1.000
_cell.angle_alpha   90.00
_cell.angle_beta   90.00
_cell.angle_gamma   90.00
#
_symmetry.space_group_name_H-M   'P 1'
#
loop_
_entity.id
_entity.type
_entity.pdbx_description
1 polymer ?
#
loop_
_entity_poly.entity_id
_entity_poly.type
_entity_poly.pdbx_seq_one_letter_code
_entity_poly.pdbx_strand_id
1 'polypeptide(L)'
;MKNIILCLALFVSILFSTPAPVQASQFSDIPDGHWARESVDFMVKKGVLSGYSNGAFRPNEAIDRAELTVMIHKLFNKLRPNLNKESSEQKIQKFEDVPKNHWAYQPLMEMYDANSFGVVDWDWDKVYIYPEKKVTRWEAMYFFQSFFSEKMYQMPDDQVLQILVGIDDITVQSFDSTGYSTRSPGSLAIDKIDDGEYTISYSYLDTGELIFANGDIDALKAYALAWLVGNDIMSTWENQLEIHDPLTRAEAVVVLQRIYNVLLADRSLSTYTSK
;
A
#
# COMPACT_ATOMS: atom_id res chain seq x y z
N MET A 1 -36.68 12.68 79.35
CA MET A 1 -36.09 13.97 78.94
C MET A 1 -34.99 13.63 77.93
N LYS A 2 -35.28 13.55 76.63
CA LYS A 2 -35.13 14.61 75.60
C LYS A 2 -33.73 15.27 75.57
N ASN A 3 -33.11 15.20 74.37
CA ASN A 3 -32.02 16.03 73.79
C ASN A 3 -30.65 15.33 73.67
N ILE A 4 -29.86 15.37 72.59
CA ILE A 4 -29.82 16.12 71.30
C ILE A 4 -28.85 15.39 70.32
N ILE A 5 -29.07 15.60 69.02
CA ILE A 5 -28.34 15.13 67.82
C ILE A 5 -26.95 15.79 67.64
N LEU A 6 -25.94 15.06 67.10
CA LEU A 6 -24.82 15.56 66.26
C LEU A 6 -24.09 14.34 65.63
N CYS A 7 -24.26 13.99 64.34
CA CYS A 7 -23.57 14.44 63.12
C CYS A 7 -22.12 13.92 62.90
N LEU A 8 -21.85 13.51 61.64
CA LEU A 8 -20.56 13.16 60.98
C LEU A 8 -19.92 11.80 61.32
N ALA A 9 -19.43 10.98 60.38
CA ALA A 9 -19.32 11.07 58.93
C ALA A 9 -19.23 9.65 58.33
N LEU A 10 -19.70 9.49 57.10
CA LEU A 10 -19.54 8.29 56.29
C LEU A 10 -18.06 7.91 56.15
N PHE A 11 -17.69 6.67 56.47
CA PHE A 11 -16.57 6.03 55.78
C PHE A 11 -17.10 5.42 54.49
N VAL A 12 -17.23 6.26 53.45
CA VAL A 12 -17.26 5.74 52.08
C VAL A 12 -15.86 5.23 51.80
N SER A 13 -15.68 3.91 51.89
CA SER A 13 -14.52 3.24 51.31
C SER A 13 -14.61 3.39 49.80
N ILE A 14 -14.17 4.54 49.27
CA ILE A 14 -13.91 4.70 47.85
C ILE A 14 -12.75 3.76 47.56
N LEU A 15 -13.06 2.60 46.99
CA LEU A 15 -12.12 1.87 46.16
C LEU A 15 -11.74 2.84 45.03
N PHE A 16 -10.70 3.63 45.25
CA PHE A 16 -9.98 4.24 44.15
C PHE A 16 -9.32 3.07 43.41
N SER A 17 -10.08 2.44 42.51
CA SER A 17 -9.49 1.82 41.35
C SER A 17 -8.83 2.96 40.60
N THR A 18 -7.55 3.17 40.85
CA THR A 18 -6.72 3.93 39.92
C THR A 18 -6.91 3.24 38.56
N PRO A 19 -7.31 3.97 37.50
CA PRO A 19 -7.21 3.40 36.17
C PRO A 19 -5.73 3.04 36.01
N ALA A 20 -5.44 1.75 35.82
CA ALA A 20 -4.11 1.34 35.42
C ALA A 20 -3.80 2.14 34.13
N PRO A 21 -2.67 2.86 34.06
CA PRO A 21 -2.23 3.40 32.78
C PRO A 21 -1.76 2.22 31.93
N VAL A 22 -2.69 1.52 31.29
CA VAL A 22 -2.33 0.48 30.32
C VAL A 22 -2.28 1.12 28.95
N GLN A 23 -1.13 1.70 28.65
CA GLN A 23 -0.53 1.56 27.32
C GLN A 23 0.99 1.76 27.40
N ALA A 24 1.64 1.08 28.35
CA ALA A 24 3.09 0.93 28.33
C ALA A 24 3.46 -0.05 27.20
N SER A 25 4.20 0.44 26.20
CA SER A 25 4.78 -0.29 25.04
C SER A 25 3.80 -1.23 24.32
N GLN A 26 3.13 -0.76 23.26
CA GLN A 26 2.10 -1.56 22.56
C GLN A 26 2.58 -2.91 22.04
N PHE A 27 3.87 -3.02 21.69
CA PHE A 27 4.48 -4.29 21.28
C PHE A 27 5.81 -4.51 22.01
N SER A 28 6.07 -5.75 22.40
CA SER A 28 7.26 -6.13 23.19
C SER A 28 8.56 -6.14 22.38
N ASP A 29 8.45 -6.22 21.06
CA ASP A 29 9.55 -6.35 20.09
C ASP A 29 9.77 -5.08 19.25
N ILE A 30 9.13 -3.97 19.64
CA ILE A 30 9.46 -2.63 19.17
C ILE A 30 10.00 -1.86 20.39
N PRO A 31 11.32 -1.79 20.59
CA PRO A 31 11.90 -0.98 21.66
C PRO A 31 11.78 0.52 21.34
N ASP A 32 11.97 1.36 22.37
CA ASP A 32 12.12 2.80 22.17
C ASP A 32 13.34 3.08 21.28
N GLY A 33 13.18 3.96 20.30
CA GLY A 33 14.21 4.27 19.30
C GLY A 33 14.27 3.32 18.10
N HIS A 34 13.43 2.29 18.03
CA HIS A 34 13.27 1.51 16.80
C HIS A 34 12.78 2.43 15.66
N TRP A 35 13.37 2.34 14.48
CA TRP A 35 13.09 3.25 13.34
C TRP A 35 11.61 3.27 12.92
N ALA A 36 10.91 2.14 13.01
CA ALA A 36 9.48 2.04 12.71
C ALA A 36 8.54 2.42 13.89
N ARG A 37 9.06 2.78 15.07
CA ARG A 37 8.25 3.01 16.29
C ARG A 37 7.12 4.01 16.05
N GLU A 38 7.44 5.16 15.44
CA GLU A 38 6.45 6.21 15.17
C GLU A 38 5.34 5.72 14.22
N SER A 39 5.71 5.02 13.16
CA SER A 39 4.75 4.47 12.19
C SER A 39 3.87 3.40 12.79
N VAL A 40 4.44 2.53 13.64
CA VAL A 40 3.69 1.51 14.38
C VAL A 40 2.66 2.17 15.29
N ASP A 41 3.07 3.14 16.11
CA ASP A 41 2.18 3.86 17.02
C ASP A 41 1.08 4.63 16.26
N PHE A 42 1.44 5.25 15.13
CA PHE A 42 0.48 5.89 14.23
C PHE A 42 -0.57 4.91 13.73
N MET A 43 -0.15 3.73 13.25
CA MET A 43 -1.07 2.73 12.73
C MET A 43 -1.98 2.14 13.81
N VAL A 44 -1.49 1.96 15.04
CA VAL A 44 -2.36 1.52 16.14
C VAL A 44 -3.35 2.62 16.51
N LYS A 45 -2.93 3.89 16.58
CA LYS A 45 -3.84 5.02 16.82
C LYS A 45 -4.93 5.14 15.74
N LYS A 46 -4.62 4.78 14.50
CA LYS A 46 -5.59 4.71 13.39
C LYS A 46 -6.46 3.44 13.40
N GLY A 47 -6.19 2.49 14.30
CA GLY A 47 -6.90 1.21 14.39
C GLY A 47 -6.60 0.26 13.24
N VAL A 48 -5.44 0.42 12.57
CA VAL A 48 -4.96 -0.45 11.49
C VAL A 48 -4.36 -1.71 12.08
N LEU A 49 -3.54 -1.55 13.13
CA LEU A 49 -2.83 -2.63 13.83
C LEU A 49 -3.49 -2.97 15.17
N SER A 50 -3.48 -4.26 15.51
CA SER A 50 -3.86 -4.77 16.83
C SER A 50 -2.79 -5.67 17.46
N GLY A 51 -1.67 -5.91 16.77
CA GLY A 51 -0.65 -6.90 17.16
C GLY A 51 -1.10 -8.35 17.02
N TYR A 52 -0.15 -9.25 17.27
CA TYR A 52 -0.45 -10.67 17.46
C TYR A 52 -0.95 -10.94 18.89
N SER A 53 -1.63 -12.07 19.07
CA SER A 53 -2.19 -12.48 20.38
C SER A 53 -1.14 -12.60 21.50
N ASN A 54 0.13 -12.76 21.15
CA ASN A 54 1.26 -12.80 22.08
C ASN A 54 1.87 -11.42 22.40
N GLY A 55 1.28 -10.32 21.91
CA GLY A 55 1.75 -8.96 22.14
C GLY A 55 2.97 -8.54 21.31
N ALA A 56 3.35 -9.33 20.30
CA ALA A 56 4.42 -8.99 19.35
C ALA A 56 3.87 -8.25 18.11
N PHE A 57 4.70 -7.41 17.49
CA PHE A 57 4.47 -6.81 16.19
C PHE A 57 5.15 -7.58 15.05
N ARG A 58 6.33 -8.13 15.33
CA ARG A 58 7.24 -8.87 14.44
C ARG A 58 7.79 -8.01 13.30
N PRO A 59 8.61 -6.99 13.62
CA PRO A 59 9.03 -5.98 12.64
C PRO A 59 9.76 -6.55 11.42
N ASN A 60 10.59 -7.57 11.62
CA ASN A 60 11.46 -8.13 10.58
C ASN A 60 10.83 -9.31 9.82
N GLU A 61 9.59 -9.72 10.16
CA GLU A 61 8.91 -10.75 9.38
C GLU A 61 8.43 -10.17 8.05
N ALA A 62 8.60 -10.93 6.97
CA ALA A 62 8.04 -10.60 5.67
C ALA A 62 6.51 -10.55 5.76
N ILE A 63 5.92 -9.46 5.26
CA ILE A 63 4.47 -9.31 5.19
C ILE A 63 3.91 -10.22 4.10
N ASP A 64 2.73 -10.77 4.35
CA ASP A 64 1.99 -11.49 3.31
C ASP A 64 0.94 -10.61 2.62
N ARG A 65 0.40 -11.11 1.50
CA ARG A 65 -0.56 -10.39 0.65
C ARG A 65 -1.81 -10.01 1.44
N ALA A 66 -2.35 -10.93 2.24
CA ALA A 66 -3.54 -10.68 3.05
C ALA A 66 -3.29 -9.59 4.10
N GLU A 67 -2.17 -9.63 4.81
CA GLU A 67 -1.77 -8.62 5.79
C GLU A 67 -1.60 -7.25 5.16
N LEU A 68 -0.88 -7.14 4.04
CA LEU A 68 -0.70 -5.86 3.35
C LEU A 68 -2.04 -5.29 2.86
N THR A 69 -2.87 -6.11 2.21
CA THR A 69 -4.25 -5.76 1.80
C THR A 69 -5.05 -5.23 2.99
N VAL A 70 -5.09 -5.95 4.10
CA VAL A 70 -5.91 -5.53 5.25
C VAL A 70 -5.40 -4.23 5.86
N MET A 71 -4.09 -4.01 5.89
CA MET A 71 -3.53 -2.73 6.36
C MET A 71 -3.93 -1.57 5.44
N ILE A 72 -3.84 -1.74 4.12
CA ILE A 72 -4.28 -0.75 3.12
C ILE A 72 -5.78 -0.47 3.30
N HIS A 73 -6.61 -1.52 3.31
CA HIS A 73 -8.06 -1.44 3.45
C HIS A 73 -8.50 -0.68 4.70
N LYS A 74 -7.87 -0.98 5.84
CA LYS A 74 -8.18 -0.30 7.11
C LYS A 74 -7.76 1.16 7.09
N LEU A 75 -6.60 1.48 6.53
CA LEU A 75 -6.08 2.85 6.54
C LEU A 75 -6.81 3.74 5.52
N PHE A 76 -7.04 3.22 4.32
CA PHE A 76 -7.61 3.90 3.16
C PHE A 76 -9.01 3.35 2.83
N ASN A 77 -9.93 3.56 3.77
CA ASN A 77 -11.27 2.98 3.75
C ASN A 77 -12.23 3.60 2.73
N LYS A 78 -11.79 4.57 1.92
CA LYS A 78 -12.52 5.03 0.74
C LYS A 78 -11.89 4.40 -0.49
N LEU A 79 -12.20 3.11 -0.65
CA LEU A 79 -11.67 2.28 -1.72
C LEU A 79 -12.17 2.84 -3.06
N ARG A 80 -11.27 3.53 -3.78
CA ARG A 80 -11.47 4.23 -5.06
C ARG A 80 -12.36 5.50 -5.03
N PRO A 81 -11.75 6.70 -5.02
CA PRO A 81 -12.50 7.95 -5.01
C PRO A 81 -13.26 8.29 -6.29
N ASN A 82 -12.87 7.80 -7.49
CA ASN A 82 -13.45 8.28 -8.75
C ASN A 82 -13.76 7.23 -9.84
N LEU A 83 -13.78 5.93 -9.53
CA LEU A 83 -14.23 4.94 -10.52
C LEU A 83 -15.75 4.81 -10.51
N ASN A 84 -16.34 5.17 -11.64
CA ASN A 84 -17.76 4.97 -11.92
C ASN A 84 -18.08 3.49 -11.67
N LYS A 85 -19.09 3.23 -10.82
CA LYS A 85 -19.66 1.89 -10.52
C LYS A 85 -20.10 1.09 -11.77
N GLU A 86 -20.03 1.71 -12.94
CA GLU A 86 -20.42 1.19 -14.25
C GLU A 86 -19.25 0.64 -15.07
N SER A 87 -17.99 0.78 -14.60
CA SER A 87 -16.88 0.04 -15.20
C SER A 87 -17.08 -1.44 -14.93
N SER A 88 -17.28 -2.19 -16.02
CA SER A 88 -17.73 -3.57 -16.08
C SER A 88 -16.65 -4.56 -15.64
N GLU A 89 -16.19 -4.48 -14.38
CA GLU A 89 -15.34 -5.52 -13.79
C GLU A 89 -16.22 -6.74 -13.44
N GLN A 90 -15.74 -7.95 -13.78
CA GLN A 90 -16.40 -9.20 -13.41
C GLN A 90 -16.48 -9.32 -11.89
N LYS A 91 -17.68 -9.18 -11.34
CA LYS A 91 -17.94 -9.52 -9.94
C LYS A 91 -17.70 -11.01 -9.75
N ILE A 92 -16.75 -11.36 -8.89
CA ILE A 92 -16.53 -12.75 -8.49
C ILE A 92 -17.43 -13.09 -7.31
N GLN A 93 -17.83 -14.35 -7.22
CA GLN A 93 -18.57 -14.82 -6.05
C GLN A 93 -17.65 -15.18 -4.87
N LYS A 94 -16.41 -15.56 -5.18
CA LYS A 94 -15.36 -15.99 -4.26
C LYS A 94 -14.00 -15.93 -4.95
N PHE A 95 -12.95 -15.88 -4.14
CA PHE A 95 -11.63 -16.36 -4.55
C PHE A 95 -11.59 -17.89 -4.48
N GLU A 96 -10.77 -18.51 -5.32
CA GLU A 96 -10.63 -19.97 -5.31
C GLU A 96 -9.77 -20.47 -4.14
N ASP A 97 -8.84 -19.66 -3.65
CA ASP A 97 -7.87 -20.01 -2.63
C ASP A 97 -8.06 -19.28 -1.28
N VAL A 98 -9.11 -18.47 -1.15
CA VAL A 98 -9.45 -17.78 0.10
C VAL A 98 -10.80 -18.28 0.64
N PRO A 99 -10.81 -19.15 1.67
CA PRO A 99 -12.05 -19.60 2.31
C PRO A 99 -12.86 -18.41 2.88
N LYS A 100 -14.19 -18.49 2.84
CA LYS A 100 -15.09 -17.42 3.35
C LYS A 100 -14.90 -17.07 4.83
N ASN A 101 -14.36 -17.99 5.62
CA ASN A 101 -14.05 -17.80 7.03
C ASN A 101 -12.60 -17.31 7.28
N HIS A 102 -11.81 -17.09 6.23
CA HIS A 102 -10.49 -16.49 6.34
C HIS A 102 -10.63 -15.05 6.87
N TRP A 103 -9.78 -14.67 7.82
CA TRP A 103 -9.86 -13.39 8.53
C TRP A 103 -9.76 -12.17 7.60
N ALA A 104 -9.05 -12.31 6.47
CA ALA A 104 -8.90 -11.27 5.45
C ALA A 104 -9.94 -11.35 4.32
N TYR A 105 -10.89 -12.30 4.33
CA TYR A 105 -11.79 -12.53 3.20
C TYR A 105 -12.60 -11.28 2.82
N GLN A 106 -13.19 -10.60 3.82
CA GLN A 106 -14.00 -9.40 3.57
C GLN A 106 -13.15 -8.24 3.02
N PRO A 107 -12.03 -7.82 3.66
CA PRO A 107 -11.12 -6.84 3.08
C PRO A 107 -10.63 -7.18 1.67
N LEU A 108 -10.30 -8.44 1.40
CA LEU A 108 -9.86 -8.89 0.07
C LEU A 108 -10.98 -8.75 -0.97
N MET A 109 -12.20 -9.18 -0.65
CA MET A 109 -13.36 -9.04 -1.53
C MET A 109 -13.70 -7.57 -1.79
N GLU A 110 -13.73 -6.74 -0.75
CA GLU A 110 -14.00 -5.30 -0.89
C GLU A 110 -12.90 -4.61 -1.69
N MET A 111 -11.63 -5.00 -1.49
CA MET A 111 -10.53 -4.50 -2.31
C MET A 111 -10.63 -4.94 -3.76
N TYR A 112 -11.02 -6.20 -4.03
CA TYR A 112 -11.20 -6.70 -5.39
C TYR A 112 -12.38 -6.02 -6.10
N ASP A 113 -13.54 -5.92 -5.44
CA ASP A 113 -14.71 -5.22 -5.96
C ASP A 113 -14.41 -3.74 -6.20
N ALA A 114 -13.50 -3.20 -5.39
CA ALA A 114 -12.99 -1.87 -5.57
C ALA A 114 -11.82 -1.79 -6.52
N ASN A 115 -11.09 -2.83 -6.93
CA ASN A 115 -10.08 -2.83 -7.99
C ASN A 115 -9.65 -4.25 -8.36
N SER A 116 -9.89 -4.65 -9.61
CA SER A 116 -9.53 -5.96 -10.13
C SER A 116 -8.04 -6.12 -10.51
N PHE A 117 -7.30 -5.01 -10.64
CA PHE A 117 -5.92 -5.01 -11.15
C PHE A 117 -4.87 -5.10 -10.03
N GLY A 118 -3.85 -5.94 -10.21
CA GLY A 118 -2.59 -5.91 -9.45
C GLY A 118 -2.49 -6.76 -8.17
N VAL A 119 -3.61 -7.20 -7.59
CA VAL A 119 -3.63 -7.98 -6.33
C VAL A 119 -4.10 -9.42 -6.52
N VAL A 120 -4.47 -9.80 -7.74
CA VAL A 120 -5.06 -11.12 -8.01
C VAL A 120 -4.45 -11.76 -9.24
N ASP A 121 -4.39 -13.09 -9.23
CA ASP A 121 -4.02 -13.90 -10.39
C ASP A 121 -5.27 -14.52 -11.01
N TRP A 122 -5.32 -14.51 -12.34
CA TRP A 122 -6.47 -14.97 -13.12
C TRP A 122 -6.15 -16.28 -13.82
N ASP A 123 -7.02 -17.27 -13.66
CA ASP A 123 -7.05 -18.49 -14.46
C ASP A 123 -8.45 -18.65 -15.05
N TRP A 124 -8.63 -18.11 -16.26
CA TRP A 124 -9.91 -18.07 -16.95
C TRP A 124 -10.99 -17.35 -16.15
N ASP A 125 -11.92 -18.07 -15.53
CA ASP A 125 -13.02 -17.56 -14.72
C ASP A 125 -12.73 -17.60 -13.21
N LYS A 126 -11.54 -18.07 -12.82
CA LYS A 126 -11.09 -18.22 -11.44
C LYS A 126 -10.13 -17.10 -11.06
N VAL A 127 -10.27 -16.65 -9.81
CA VAL A 127 -9.45 -15.59 -9.23
C VAL A 127 -8.78 -16.10 -7.97
N TYR A 128 -7.46 -15.89 -7.89
CA TYR A 128 -6.59 -16.31 -6.80
C TYR A 128 -5.92 -15.10 -6.16
N ILE A 129 -5.66 -15.17 -4.85
CA ILE A 129 -4.96 -14.13 -4.09
C ILE A 129 -3.58 -14.60 -3.63
N TYR A 130 -3.45 -15.86 -3.24
CA TYR A 130 -2.37 -16.44 -2.47
C TYR A 130 -2.13 -15.68 -1.15
N PRO A 131 -3.10 -15.72 -0.20
CA PRO A 131 -3.13 -14.80 0.94
C PRO A 131 -1.87 -14.79 1.80
N GLU A 132 -1.20 -15.94 1.95
CA GLU A 132 0.01 -16.10 2.76
C GLU A 132 1.32 -15.92 1.96
N LYS A 133 1.24 -15.68 0.64
CA LYS A 133 2.42 -15.41 -0.19
C LYS A 133 3.10 -14.15 0.33
N LYS A 134 4.42 -14.21 0.50
CA LYS A 134 5.22 -13.05 0.91
C LYS A 134 5.34 -12.06 -0.23
N VAL A 135 5.28 -10.77 0.12
CA VAL A 135 5.30 -9.66 -0.84
C VAL A 135 6.72 -9.14 -0.95
N THR A 136 7.26 -9.07 -2.15
CA THR A 136 8.53 -8.36 -2.42
C THR A 136 8.32 -6.85 -2.52
N ARG A 137 9.39 -6.06 -2.47
CA ARG A 137 9.31 -4.61 -2.72
C ARG A 137 8.75 -4.29 -4.10
N TRP A 138 9.11 -5.07 -5.12
CA TRP A 138 8.51 -4.99 -6.46
C TRP A 138 7.01 -5.27 -6.44
N GLU A 139 6.58 -6.35 -5.79
CA GLU A 139 5.16 -6.71 -5.75
C GLU A 139 4.33 -5.66 -5.00
N ALA A 140 4.88 -5.07 -3.93
CA ALA A 140 4.21 -4.03 -3.16
C ALA A 140 3.84 -2.81 -4.01
N MET A 141 4.65 -2.48 -5.02
CA MET A 141 4.34 -1.42 -6.00
C MET A 141 2.97 -1.65 -6.65
N TYR A 142 2.67 -2.88 -7.07
CA TYR A 142 1.39 -3.18 -7.71
C TYR A 142 0.22 -3.00 -6.74
N PHE A 143 0.38 -3.36 -5.47
CA PHE A 143 -0.65 -3.08 -4.46
C PHE A 143 -0.92 -1.57 -4.38
N PHE A 144 0.12 -0.74 -4.24
CA PHE A 144 -0.07 0.70 -4.14
C PHE A 144 -0.60 1.33 -5.42
N GLN A 145 -0.15 0.84 -6.58
CA GLN A 145 -0.64 1.28 -7.88
C GLN A 145 -2.15 1.08 -7.98
N SER A 146 -2.68 -0.06 -7.53
CA SER A 146 -4.12 -0.33 -7.54
C SER A 146 -4.93 0.72 -6.76
N PHE A 147 -4.36 1.33 -5.72
CA PHE A 147 -5.09 2.31 -4.88
C PHE A 147 -4.82 3.76 -5.27
N PHE A 148 -3.61 4.06 -5.72
CA PHE A 148 -3.11 5.43 -5.85
C PHE A 148 -2.71 5.79 -7.28
N SER A 149 -3.12 5.00 -8.28
CA SER A 149 -2.83 5.28 -9.70
C SER A 149 -3.15 6.72 -10.10
N GLU A 150 -4.33 7.24 -9.72
CA GLU A 150 -4.73 8.63 -9.99
C GLU A 150 -3.72 9.67 -9.48
N LYS A 151 -2.99 9.36 -8.40
CA LYS A 151 -1.89 10.20 -7.89
C LYS A 151 -0.60 9.99 -8.63
N MET A 152 -0.26 8.74 -8.90
CA MET A 152 0.98 8.38 -9.58
C MET A 152 1.05 9.01 -10.98
N TYR A 153 -0.05 9.00 -11.74
CA TYR A 153 -0.14 9.58 -13.09
C TYR A 153 -0.16 11.12 -13.13
N GLN A 154 -0.11 11.81 -11.98
CA GLN A 154 0.02 13.28 -11.95
C GLN A 154 1.48 13.75 -12.04
N MET A 155 2.45 12.84 -11.92
CA MET A 155 3.86 13.18 -12.01
C MET A 155 4.25 13.53 -13.46
N PRO A 156 5.00 14.63 -13.70
CA PRO A 156 5.53 14.95 -15.02
C PRO A 156 6.45 13.86 -15.60
N ASP A 157 6.31 13.59 -16.88
CA ASP A 157 7.02 12.52 -17.62
C ASP A 157 8.55 12.60 -17.53
N ASP A 158 9.10 13.81 -17.61
CA ASP A 158 10.53 14.07 -17.49
C ASP A 158 11.04 13.76 -16.07
N GLN A 159 10.25 14.11 -15.05
CA GLN A 159 10.54 13.78 -13.66
C GLN A 159 10.48 12.25 -13.44
N VAL A 160 9.51 11.56 -14.04
CA VAL A 160 9.38 10.10 -13.96
C VAL A 160 10.65 9.43 -14.46
N LEU A 161 11.08 9.74 -15.69
CA LEU A 161 12.31 9.15 -16.24
C LEU A 161 13.54 9.50 -15.42
N GLN A 162 13.67 10.75 -14.96
CA GLN A 162 14.81 11.18 -14.16
C GLN A 162 14.96 10.36 -12.86
N ILE A 163 13.84 10.01 -12.21
CA ILE A 163 13.86 9.18 -11.01
C ILE A 163 14.22 7.73 -11.37
N LEU A 164 13.61 7.17 -12.41
CA LEU A 164 13.80 5.77 -12.79
C LEU A 164 15.25 5.46 -13.18
N VAL A 165 15.92 6.34 -13.94
CA VAL A 165 17.33 6.15 -14.31
C VAL A 165 18.30 6.24 -13.12
N GLY A 166 17.81 6.68 -11.95
CA GLY A 166 18.56 6.72 -10.70
C GLY A 166 18.35 5.49 -9.81
N ILE A 167 17.61 4.47 -10.27
CA ILE A 167 17.40 3.21 -9.55
C ILE A 167 18.23 2.12 -10.25
N ASP A 168 19.26 1.62 -9.56
CA ASP A 168 20.30 0.79 -10.17
C ASP A 168 19.87 -0.68 -10.38
N ASP A 169 18.86 -1.15 -9.65
CA ASP A 169 18.40 -2.55 -9.66
C ASP A 169 17.15 -2.79 -10.52
N ILE A 170 16.81 -1.86 -11.41
CA ILE A 170 15.83 -2.03 -12.50
C ILE A 170 16.49 -1.75 -13.85
N THR A 171 15.90 -2.25 -14.93
CA THR A 171 16.35 -1.91 -16.29
C THR A 171 15.47 -0.84 -16.89
N VAL A 172 16.04 0.33 -17.20
CA VAL A 172 15.37 1.41 -17.93
C VAL A 172 16.03 1.54 -19.30
N GLN A 173 15.30 1.25 -20.37
CA GLN A 173 15.86 1.21 -21.72
C GLN A 173 15.03 2.00 -22.72
N SER A 174 15.70 2.64 -23.68
CA SER A 174 15.03 3.26 -24.81
C SER A 174 14.80 2.24 -25.94
N PHE A 175 13.72 2.41 -26.70
CA PHE A 175 13.48 1.66 -27.94
C PHE A 175 13.25 2.62 -29.11
N ASP A 176 13.46 2.13 -30.34
CA ASP A 176 13.20 2.93 -31.54
C ASP A 176 11.70 2.98 -31.85
N SER A 177 11.10 4.17 -31.74
CA SER A 177 9.71 4.43 -32.12
C SER A 177 9.57 5.11 -33.48
N THR A 178 10.59 5.07 -34.33
CA THR A 178 10.52 5.62 -35.69
C THR A 178 9.39 4.95 -36.48
N GLY A 179 8.43 5.76 -36.96
CA GLY A 179 7.26 5.29 -37.72
C GLY A 179 5.97 5.11 -36.90
N TYR A 180 5.99 5.35 -35.59
CA TYR A 180 4.79 5.39 -34.75
C TYR A 180 4.31 6.85 -34.61
N SER A 181 3.13 7.17 -35.14
CA SER A 181 2.60 8.56 -35.17
C SER A 181 1.52 8.86 -34.13
N THR A 182 1.03 7.84 -33.40
CA THR A 182 0.02 8.00 -32.34
C THR A 182 0.25 7.03 -31.19
N ARG A 183 -0.23 7.41 -30.01
CA ARG A 183 -0.43 6.53 -28.85
C ARG A 183 -1.52 5.50 -29.21
N SER A 184 -1.19 4.43 -29.91
CA SER A 184 -2.13 3.33 -30.12
C SER A 184 -2.21 2.52 -28.83
N PRO A 185 -3.34 2.53 -28.09
CA PRO A 185 -3.49 1.70 -26.92
C PRO A 185 -3.36 0.22 -27.32
N GLY A 186 -2.41 -0.48 -26.72
CA GLY A 186 -2.38 -1.95 -26.67
C GLY A 186 -1.96 -2.71 -27.93
N SER A 187 -1.19 -2.17 -28.87
CA SER A 187 -0.86 -2.96 -30.08
C SER A 187 0.44 -2.53 -30.80
N LEU A 188 1.40 -3.45 -30.89
CA LEU A 188 2.40 -3.60 -31.97
C LEU A 188 3.83 -3.03 -31.81
N ALA A 189 4.40 -2.96 -30.61
CA ALA A 189 5.87 -2.86 -30.46
C ALA A 189 6.50 -4.00 -29.63
N ILE A 190 5.69 -4.95 -29.14
CA ILE A 190 6.09 -5.91 -28.10
C ILE A 190 6.95 -7.06 -28.65
N ASP A 191 6.73 -7.51 -29.89
CA ASP A 191 7.40 -8.72 -30.42
C ASP A 191 8.94 -8.58 -30.60
N LYS A 192 9.53 -7.40 -30.35
CA LYS A 192 10.97 -7.13 -30.53
C LYS A 192 11.68 -6.57 -29.30
N ILE A 193 10.98 -6.34 -28.19
CA ILE A 193 11.58 -5.79 -26.98
C ILE A 193 11.65 -6.92 -25.96
N ASP A 194 12.84 -7.18 -25.42
CA ASP A 194 12.99 -8.04 -24.25
C ASP A 194 12.45 -7.26 -23.04
N ASP A 195 11.18 -7.49 -22.73
CA ASP A 195 10.37 -6.74 -21.78
C ASP A 195 10.19 -7.48 -20.45
N GLY A 196 11.27 -8.13 -20.00
CA GLY A 196 11.32 -8.85 -18.73
C GLY A 196 10.65 -8.10 -17.58
N GLU A 197 10.20 -8.83 -16.56
CA GLU A 197 9.33 -8.31 -15.49
C GLU A 197 9.80 -6.98 -14.89
N TYR A 198 11.12 -6.82 -14.72
CA TYR A 198 11.80 -5.68 -14.07
C TYR A 198 12.35 -4.63 -15.06
N THR A 199 11.94 -4.74 -16.33
CA THR A 199 12.31 -3.80 -17.39
C THR A 199 11.20 -2.77 -17.58
N ILE A 200 11.61 -1.52 -17.78
CA ILE A 200 10.76 -0.40 -18.18
C ILE A 200 11.34 0.16 -19.47
N SER A 201 10.60 -0.01 -20.56
CA SER A 201 11.02 0.49 -21.87
C SER A 201 10.30 1.78 -22.22
N TYR A 202 11.02 2.76 -22.78
CA TYR A 202 10.47 4.07 -23.12
C TYR A 202 10.97 4.57 -24.48
N SER A 203 10.27 5.55 -25.06
CA SER A 203 10.75 6.29 -26.24
C SER A 203 10.17 7.69 -26.28
N TYR A 204 10.72 8.55 -27.12
CA TYR A 204 10.14 9.84 -27.46
C TYR A 204 9.55 9.78 -28.87
N LEU A 205 8.30 10.19 -29.01
CA LEU A 205 7.69 10.41 -30.33
C LEU A 205 8.40 11.58 -31.04
N ASP A 206 8.20 11.70 -32.36
CA ASP A 206 8.67 12.85 -33.13
C ASP A 206 8.12 14.20 -32.61
N THR A 207 7.00 14.16 -31.89
CA THR A 207 6.41 15.31 -31.19
C THR A 207 7.17 15.74 -29.93
N GLY A 208 8.10 14.92 -29.44
CA GLY A 208 8.78 15.06 -28.16
C GLY A 208 8.01 14.50 -26.96
N GLU A 209 6.84 13.90 -27.17
CA GLU A 209 6.04 13.25 -26.13
C GLU A 209 6.72 11.95 -25.68
N LEU A 210 6.82 11.75 -24.36
CA LEU A 210 7.29 10.50 -23.78
C LEU A 210 6.23 9.42 -23.92
N ILE A 211 6.64 8.23 -24.34
CA ILE A 211 5.82 7.04 -24.32
C ILE A 211 6.54 5.90 -23.61
N PHE A 212 5.78 5.03 -22.95
CA PHE A 212 6.27 3.76 -22.42
C PHE A 212 5.84 2.62 -23.34
N ALA A 213 6.64 1.55 -23.39
CA ALA A 213 6.36 0.37 -24.20
C ALA A 213 5.31 -0.54 -23.55
N ASN A 214 5.08 -1.71 -24.16
CA ASN A 214 4.25 -2.79 -23.61
C ASN A 214 2.84 -2.38 -23.15
N GLY A 215 2.20 -1.51 -23.94
CA GLY A 215 0.88 -0.97 -23.59
C GLY A 215 0.91 -0.14 -22.31
N ASP A 216 -0.10 -0.30 -21.46
CA ASP A 216 -0.19 0.44 -20.20
C ASP A 216 0.74 -0.13 -19.11
N ILE A 217 1.37 -1.30 -19.31
CA ILE A 217 2.13 -2.02 -18.25
C ILE A 217 3.41 -1.30 -17.85
N ASP A 218 4.27 -0.90 -18.80
CA ASP A 218 5.51 -0.21 -18.43
C ASP A 218 5.24 1.19 -17.89
N ALA A 219 4.17 1.86 -18.36
CA ALA A 219 3.69 3.09 -17.75
C ALA A 219 3.28 2.84 -16.28
N LEU A 220 2.51 1.80 -16.00
CA LEU A 220 2.09 1.45 -14.64
C LEU A 220 3.29 1.26 -13.71
N LYS A 221 4.31 0.50 -14.13
CA LYS A 221 5.57 0.32 -13.37
C LYS A 221 6.29 1.66 -13.18
N ALA A 222 6.45 2.43 -14.27
CA ALA A 222 7.19 3.68 -14.29
C ALA A 222 6.64 4.72 -13.33
N TYR A 223 5.35 5.06 -13.45
CA TYR A 223 4.73 6.07 -12.58
C TYR A 223 4.65 5.59 -11.14
N ALA A 224 4.45 4.29 -10.89
CA ALA A 224 4.39 3.77 -9.54
C ALA A 224 5.76 3.83 -8.84
N LEU A 225 6.84 3.34 -9.46
CA LEU A 225 8.19 3.46 -8.90
C LEU A 225 8.61 4.91 -8.73
N ALA A 226 8.42 5.75 -9.76
CA ALA A 226 8.80 7.15 -9.70
C ALA A 226 8.05 7.89 -8.59
N TRP A 227 6.75 7.63 -8.41
CA TRP A 227 5.99 8.23 -7.32
C TRP A 227 6.40 7.71 -5.94
N LEU A 228 6.65 6.41 -5.79
CA LEU A 228 7.07 5.80 -4.53
C LEU A 228 8.47 6.27 -4.10
N VAL A 229 9.44 6.26 -5.01
CA VAL A 229 10.82 6.67 -4.73
C VAL A 229 10.94 8.19 -4.67
N GLY A 230 10.33 8.91 -5.62
CA GLY A 230 10.40 10.37 -5.71
C GLY A 230 9.75 11.12 -4.55
N ASN A 231 8.84 10.48 -3.80
CA ASN A 231 8.24 11.04 -2.58
C ASN A 231 8.84 10.46 -1.29
N ASP A 232 9.96 9.73 -1.37
CA ASP A 232 10.57 9.00 -0.23
C ASP A 232 9.57 8.09 0.49
N ILE A 233 8.60 7.52 -0.24
CA ILE A 233 7.66 6.53 0.30
C ILE A 233 8.40 5.21 0.47
N MET A 234 9.08 4.76 -0.59
CA MET A 234 10.04 3.67 -0.57
C MET A 234 11.42 4.25 -0.81
N SER A 235 12.30 4.12 0.18
CA SER A 235 13.65 4.70 0.12
C SER A 235 14.60 3.74 -0.60
N THR A 236 15.57 4.28 -1.35
CA THR A 236 16.69 3.51 -1.90
C THR A 236 17.91 3.61 -0.97
N TRP A 237 18.77 2.60 -1.01
CA TRP A 237 20.09 2.64 -0.39
C TRP A 237 21.15 2.45 -1.47
N GLU A 238 22.09 3.38 -1.59
CA GLU A 238 23.09 3.35 -2.67
C GLU A 238 22.45 3.14 -4.06
N ASN A 239 21.34 3.87 -4.31
CA ASN A 239 20.51 3.79 -5.52
C ASN A 239 19.80 2.45 -5.76
N GLN A 240 19.84 1.49 -4.83
CA GLN A 240 19.13 0.22 -4.95
C GLN A 240 17.83 0.26 -4.15
N LEU A 241 16.74 -0.20 -4.77
CA LEU A 241 15.46 -0.41 -4.10
C LEU A 241 15.34 -1.80 -3.47
N GLU A 242 16.25 -2.71 -3.81
CA GLU A 242 16.23 -4.13 -3.44
C GLU A 242 14.91 -4.79 -3.86
N ILE A 243 14.56 -4.66 -5.14
CA ILE A 243 13.22 -4.98 -5.68
C ILE A 243 12.76 -6.43 -5.43
N HIS A 244 13.68 -7.38 -5.30
CA HIS A 244 13.38 -8.80 -5.07
C HIS A 244 13.24 -9.16 -3.60
N ASP A 245 13.69 -8.29 -2.70
CA ASP A 245 13.73 -8.61 -1.28
C ASP A 245 12.32 -8.51 -0.68
N PRO A 246 12.00 -9.36 0.32
CA PRO A 246 10.72 -9.33 0.99
C PRO A 246 10.49 -8.00 1.70
N LEU A 247 9.31 -7.41 1.52
CA LEU A 247 8.86 -6.28 2.31
C LEU A 247 8.55 -6.76 3.73
N THR A 248 9.24 -6.21 4.72
CA THR A 248 8.98 -6.52 6.13
C THR A 248 7.74 -5.80 6.65
N ARG A 249 7.16 -6.31 7.74
CA ARG A 249 6.02 -5.66 8.41
C ARG A 249 6.34 -4.25 8.88
N ALA A 250 7.56 -4.01 9.37
CA ALA A 250 7.98 -2.67 9.78
C ALA A 250 8.07 -1.70 8.58
N GLU A 251 8.56 -2.17 7.43
CA GLU A 251 8.62 -1.34 6.23
C GLU A 251 7.22 -1.05 5.70
N ALA A 252 6.34 -2.05 5.68
CA ALA A 252 4.96 -1.87 5.22
C ALA A 252 4.24 -0.75 6.00
N VAL A 253 4.38 -0.68 7.33
CA VAL A 253 3.74 0.38 8.11
C VAL A 253 4.38 1.75 7.91
N VAL A 254 5.70 1.80 7.68
CA VAL A 254 6.41 3.05 7.34
C VAL A 254 5.96 3.56 5.97
N VAL A 255 5.92 2.69 4.96
CA VAL A 255 5.45 3.00 3.60
C VAL A 255 4.01 3.52 3.63
N LEU A 256 3.10 2.83 4.33
CA LEU A 256 1.70 3.24 4.45
C LEU A 256 1.54 4.59 5.16
N GLN A 257 2.34 4.86 6.20
CA GLN A 257 2.33 6.16 6.88
C GLN A 257 2.85 7.27 5.93
N ARG A 258 3.91 6.99 5.16
CA ARG A 258 4.47 7.95 4.20
C ARG A 258 3.47 8.27 3.09
N ILE A 259 2.77 7.27 2.55
CA ILE A 259 1.65 7.49 1.62
C ILE A 259 0.60 8.39 2.26
N TYR A 260 0.16 8.08 3.49
CA TYR A 260 -0.81 8.90 4.20
C TYR A 260 -0.34 10.36 4.34
N ASN A 261 0.94 10.58 4.63
CA ASN A 261 1.53 11.92 4.78
C ASN A 261 1.61 12.68 3.46
N VAL A 262 1.95 12.01 2.35
CA VAL A 262 1.95 12.61 1.00
C VAL A 262 0.54 13.06 0.63
N LEU A 263 -0.47 12.21 0.83
CA LEU A 263 -1.87 12.55 0.59
C LEU A 263 -2.39 13.65 1.53
N LEU A 264 -1.87 13.73 2.76
CA LEU A 264 -2.20 14.80 3.68
C LEU A 264 -1.62 16.14 3.22
N ALA A 265 -0.35 16.13 2.79
CA ALA A 265 0.38 17.32 2.36
C ALA A 265 -0.24 17.96 1.11
N ASP A 266 -0.70 17.13 0.16
CA ASP A 266 -1.34 17.60 -1.08
C ASP A 266 -2.87 17.82 -0.95
N ARG A 267 -3.41 17.66 0.27
CA ARG A 267 -4.83 17.84 0.64
C ARG A 267 -5.79 16.85 -0.04
N SER A 268 -5.31 15.72 -0.51
CA SER A 268 -6.14 14.67 -1.11
C SER A 268 -6.48 13.52 -0.18
N LEU A 269 -5.98 13.50 1.05
CA LEU A 269 -6.22 12.41 2.00
C LEU A 269 -7.71 12.08 2.18
N SER A 270 -8.57 13.10 2.23
CA SER A 270 -10.02 12.93 2.40
C SER A 270 -10.68 12.18 1.25
N THR A 271 -10.02 12.09 0.10
CA THR A 271 -10.41 11.33 -1.09
C THR A 271 -10.18 9.83 -0.86
N TYR A 272 -9.17 9.44 -0.07
CA TYR A 272 -8.78 8.04 0.17
C TYR A 272 -9.20 7.49 1.53
N THR A 273 -9.44 8.34 2.52
CA THR A 273 -9.84 7.89 3.86
C THR A 273 -10.74 8.88 4.57
N SER A 274 -11.55 8.37 5.50
CA SER A 274 -12.28 9.17 6.48
C SER A 274 -11.58 9.25 7.84
N LYS A 275 -10.44 8.57 8.01
CA LYS A 275 -9.72 8.46 9.28
C LYS A 275 -8.77 9.62 9.55
#